data_AF-A0A4P7WYN9-F1
#
_entry.id   AF-A0A4P7WYN9-F1
#
_cell.length_a   1.000
_cell.length_b   1.000
_cell.length_c   1.000
_cell.angle_alpha   90.00
_cell.angle_beta   90.00
_cell.angle_gamma   90.00
#
_symmetry.space_group_name_H-M   'P 1'
#
loop_
_entity.id
_entity.type
_entity.pdbx_description
1 polymer ?
#
loop_
_entity_poly.entity_id
_entity_poly.type
_entity_poly.pdbx_seq_one_letter_code
_entity_poly.pdbx_strand_id
1 'polypeptide(L)'
;MGLEIIIFFGAILFGIFVYWTESKGNGLYRFFNKLFNSKELQMKVGNKKGFIYKQDLLPRVLFVAFTFLIVALIIQFLTPIAIFSSYYGISAFASAIFGTLIGTYVANFVLKSGEVIEEQSDSIEDVVKDSFNKGKEFLEDLTHKDVKVVQEAKKEIKEEPKAPEKSARERLKDKGLM
;
A
#
# COMPACT_ATOMS: atom_id res chain seq x y z
N MET A 1 20.86 13.76 11.61
CA MET A 1 19.50 14.20 11.22
C MET A 1 19.40 14.62 9.75
N GLY A 2 19.95 15.76 9.31
CA GLY A 2 19.74 16.25 7.92
C GLY A 2 20.26 15.31 6.82
N LEU A 3 21.53 14.89 6.89
CA LEU A 3 22.12 13.97 5.90
C LEU A 3 21.46 12.59 5.91
N GLU A 4 21.08 12.07 7.07
CA GLU A 4 20.39 10.77 7.18
C GLU A 4 19.04 10.79 6.48
N ILE A 5 18.28 11.90 6.62
CA ILE A 5 17.02 12.09 5.92
C ILE A 5 17.23 12.13 4.40
N ILE A 6 18.25 12.85 3.93
CA ILE A 6 18.58 12.92 2.50
C ILE A 6 18.93 11.53 1.96
N ILE A 7 19.76 10.76 2.68
CA ILE A 7 20.12 9.39 2.33
C ILE A 7 18.88 8.50 2.30
N PHE A 8 17.98 8.64 3.28
CA PHE A 8 16.76 7.85 3.35
C PHE A 8 15.83 8.11 2.16
N PHE A 9 15.55 9.37 1.81
CA PHE A 9 14.74 9.70 0.64
C PHE A 9 15.43 9.30 -0.67
N GLY A 10 16.75 9.51 -0.77
CA GLY A 10 17.54 9.03 -1.89
C GLY A 10 17.45 7.52 -2.07
N ALA A 11 17.46 6.76 -0.98
CA ALA A 11 17.29 5.32 -0.99
C ALA A 11 15.88 4.88 -1.41
N ILE A 12 14.83 5.61 -1.01
CA ILE A 12 13.45 5.36 -1.51
C ILE A 12 13.40 5.52 -3.03
N LEU A 13 13.91 6.64 -3.55
CA LEU A 13 13.95 6.88 -4.99
C LEU A 13 14.79 5.82 -5.72
N PHE A 14 15.92 5.44 -5.14
CA PHE A 14 16.75 4.36 -5.66
C PHE A 14 15.98 3.02 -5.69
N GLY A 15 15.25 2.67 -4.63
CA GLY A 15 14.42 1.47 -4.58
C GLY A 15 13.33 1.46 -5.65
N ILE A 16 12.69 2.61 -5.90
CA ILE A 16 11.72 2.77 -6.99
C ILE A 16 12.38 2.54 -8.34
N PHE A 17 13.54 3.19 -8.56
CA PHE A 17 14.30 3.08 -9.79
C PHE A 17 14.76 1.64 -10.06
N VAL A 18 15.31 0.94 -9.07
CA VAL A 18 15.73 -0.46 -9.23
C VAL A 18 14.54 -1.36 -9.53
N TYR A 19 13.42 -1.19 -8.83
CA TYR A 19 12.21 -1.97 -9.10
C TYR A 19 11.70 -1.77 -10.54
N TRP A 20 11.69 -0.52 -11.02
CA TRP A 20 11.25 -0.17 -12.37
C TRP A 20 12.20 -0.66 -13.47
N THR A 21 13.51 -0.52 -13.26
CA THR A 21 14.50 -1.02 -14.22
C THR A 21 14.43 -2.55 -14.33
N GLU A 22 14.25 -3.24 -13.20
CA GLU A 22 14.15 -4.70 -13.19
C GLU A 22 12.81 -5.23 -13.74
N SER A 23 11.72 -4.45 -13.62
CA SER A 23 10.43 -4.81 -14.22
C SER A 23 10.45 -4.74 -15.75
N LYS A 24 11.25 -3.84 -16.32
CA LYS A 24 11.51 -3.74 -17.76
C LYS A 24 12.41 -4.86 -18.28
N GLY A 25 13.36 -5.34 -17.48
CA GLY A 25 14.23 -6.44 -17.85
C GLY A 25 15.09 -6.98 -16.69
N ASN A 26 15.36 -8.28 -16.70
CA ASN A 26 16.07 -9.01 -15.65
C ASN A 26 17.33 -9.72 -16.18
N GLY A 27 18.04 -9.10 -17.14
CA GLY A 27 19.21 -9.69 -17.78
C GLY A 27 20.33 -10.06 -16.80
N LEU A 28 20.62 -9.17 -15.84
CA LEU A 28 21.63 -9.41 -14.80
C LEU A 28 21.25 -10.61 -13.92
N TYR A 29 19.98 -10.70 -13.50
CA TYR A 29 19.50 -11.84 -12.72
C TYR A 29 19.60 -13.15 -13.51
N ARG A 30 19.23 -13.16 -14.79
CA ARG A 30 19.37 -14.34 -15.66
C ARG A 30 20.81 -14.79 -15.80
N PHE A 31 21.75 -13.85 -15.92
CA PHE A 31 23.17 -14.16 -16.02
C PHE A 31 23.64 -14.92 -14.78
N PHE A 32 23.37 -14.41 -13.58
CA PHE A 32 23.71 -15.09 -12.34
C PHE A 32 22.94 -16.40 -12.17
N ASN A 33 21.66 -16.45 -12.56
CA ASN A 33 20.89 -17.68 -12.53
C ASN A 33 21.51 -18.77 -13.42
N LYS A 34 22.02 -18.41 -14.60
CA LYS A 34 22.71 -19.34 -15.51
C LYS A 34 24.08 -19.76 -14.98
N LEU A 35 24.78 -18.88 -14.27
CA LEU A 35 26.08 -19.16 -13.67
C LEU A 35 25.98 -20.16 -12.50
N PHE A 36 24.95 -20.01 -11.65
CA PHE A 36 24.83 -20.79 -10.42
C PHE A 36 23.93 -22.02 -10.52
N ASN A 37 23.05 -22.12 -11.53
CA ASN A 37 22.11 -23.24 -11.66
C ASN A 37 22.39 -24.11 -12.89
N SER A 38 22.13 -25.42 -12.73
CA SER A 38 22.11 -26.38 -13.82
C SER A 38 21.03 -26.05 -14.86
N LYS A 39 21.16 -26.57 -16.09
CA LYS A 39 20.20 -26.30 -17.19
C LYS A 39 18.74 -26.61 -16.83
N GLU A 40 18.52 -27.59 -15.96
CA GLU A 40 17.19 -28.02 -15.50
C GLU A 40 16.57 -27.04 -14.47
N LEU A 41 17.41 -26.40 -13.64
CA LEU A 41 17.00 -25.43 -12.62
C LEU A 41 17.09 -23.98 -13.12
N GLN A 42 17.39 -23.78 -14.40
CA GLN A 42 17.47 -22.44 -14.98
C GLN A 42 16.08 -21.82 -15.15
N MET A 43 16.02 -20.51 -14.93
CA MET A 43 14.79 -19.75 -15.08
C MET A 43 14.32 -19.76 -16.54
N LYS A 44 13.01 -20.00 -16.76
CA LYS A 44 12.38 -19.99 -18.08
C LYS A 44 12.54 -18.64 -18.79
N VAL A 45 12.63 -18.66 -20.12
CA VAL A 45 12.88 -17.48 -20.97
C VAL A 45 11.80 -16.39 -20.83
N GLY A 46 10.56 -16.74 -20.52
CA GLY A 46 9.48 -15.77 -20.30
C GLY A 46 9.39 -15.17 -18.89
N ASN A 47 10.16 -15.67 -17.92
CA ASN A 47 10.02 -15.22 -16.53
C ASN A 47 10.76 -13.90 -16.30
N LYS A 48 10.03 -12.90 -15.80
CA LYS A 48 10.55 -11.56 -15.44
C LYS A 48 11.11 -11.47 -14.01
N LYS A 49 11.13 -12.57 -13.24
CA LYS A 49 11.63 -12.60 -11.86
C LYS A 49 13.07 -12.09 -11.78
N GLY A 50 13.34 -11.22 -10.82
CA GLY A 50 14.62 -10.62 -10.56
C GLY A 50 15.07 -10.77 -9.11
N PHE A 51 16.07 -9.99 -8.71
CA PHE A 51 16.53 -9.86 -7.34
C PHE A 51 15.48 -9.19 -6.44
N ILE A 52 14.78 -8.19 -6.99
CA ILE A 52 13.77 -7.40 -6.28
C ILE A 52 12.39 -7.59 -6.90
N TYR A 53 12.28 -7.46 -8.22
CA TYR A 53 11.01 -7.57 -8.95
C TYR A 53 10.47 -9.01 -8.94
N LYS A 54 9.20 -9.17 -8.54
CA LYS A 54 8.52 -10.48 -8.34
C LYS A 54 9.24 -11.44 -7.38
N GLN A 55 10.09 -10.92 -6.49
CA GLN A 55 10.75 -11.69 -5.44
C GLN A 55 9.95 -11.60 -4.13
N ASP A 56 9.91 -12.69 -3.37
CA ASP A 56 9.37 -12.70 -2.00
C ASP A 56 10.19 -11.80 -1.07
N LEU A 57 9.59 -11.41 0.06
CA LEU A 57 10.20 -10.47 1.02
C LEU A 57 11.58 -10.95 1.49
N LEU A 58 11.71 -12.21 1.91
CA LEU A 58 12.95 -12.72 2.51
C LEU A 58 14.15 -12.62 1.57
N PRO A 59 14.13 -13.21 0.35
CA PRO A 59 15.24 -13.07 -0.57
C PRO A 59 15.47 -11.61 -0.99
N ARG A 60 14.40 -10.81 -1.13
CA ARG A 60 14.52 -9.39 -1.47
C ARG A 60 15.32 -8.63 -0.42
N VAL A 61 15.00 -8.83 0.87
CA VAL A 61 15.73 -8.22 1.99
C VAL A 61 17.20 -8.65 1.96
N LEU A 62 17.46 -9.94 1.77
CA LEU A 62 18.83 -10.45 1.64
C LEU A 62 19.58 -9.77 0.50
N PHE A 63 19.02 -9.74 -0.71
CA PHE A 63 19.70 -9.12 -1.86
C PHE A 63 19.97 -7.64 -1.65
N VAL A 64 19.02 -6.88 -1.12
CA VAL A 64 19.22 -5.46 -0.81
C VAL A 64 20.32 -5.29 0.25
N ALA A 65 20.23 -6.02 1.37
CA ALA A 65 21.21 -5.93 2.45
C ALA A 65 22.62 -6.32 1.98
N PHE A 66 22.77 -7.43 1.25
CA PHE A 66 24.06 -7.85 0.70
C PHE A 66 24.62 -6.86 -0.31
N THR A 67 23.77 -6.26 -1.16
CA THR A 67 24.20 -5.25 -2.13
C THR A 67 24.78 -4.03 -1.41
N PHE A 68 24.05 -3.50 -0.42
CA PHE A 68 24.55 -2.37 0.37
C PHE A 68 25.79 -2.73 1.18
N LEU A 69 25.87 -3.96 1.72
CA LEU A 69 27.05 -4.42 2.45
C LEU A 69 28.29 -4.41 1.55
N ILE A 70 28.18 -4.98 0.34
CA ILE A 70 29.28 -4.99 -0.63
C ILE A 70 29.69 -3.57 -1.00
N VAL A 71 28.71 -2.70 -1.31
CA VAL A 71 28.98 -1.30 -1.65
C VAL A 71 29.65 -0.56 -0.50
N ALA A 72 29.17 -0.73 0.73
CA ALA A 72 29.75 -0.11 1.92
C ALA A 72 31.18 -0.60 2.18
N LEU A 73 31.46 -1.90 2.04
CA LEU A 73 32.81 -2.44 2.15
C LEU A 73 33.74 -1.87 1.08
N ILE A 74 33.27 -1.78 -0.17
CA ILE A 74 34.04 -1.19 -1.28
C ILE A 74 34.39 0.27 -0.97
N ILE A 75 33.41 1.07 -0.53
CA ILE A 75 33.64 2.48 -0.16
C ILE A 75 34.64 2.58 0.99
N GLN A 76 34.44 1.81 2.07
CA GLN A 76 35.34 1.84 3.23
C GLN A 76 36.76 1.37 2.92
N PHE A 77 36.93 0.50 1.92
CA PHE A 77 38.25 0.03 1.50
C PHE A 77 38.95 1.02 0.55
N LEU A 78 38.21 1.64 -0.37
CA LEU A 78 38.75 2.58 -1.36
C LEU A 78 38.93 4.01 -0.81
N THR A 79 38.26 4.35 0.28
CA THR A 79 38.23 5.69 0.86
C THR A 79 38.54 5.64 2.36
N PRO A 80 39.01 6.73 2.98
CA PRO A 80 39.24 6.78 4.43
C PRO A 80 37.94 6.84 5.25
N ILE A 81 36.77 6.57 4.65
CA ILE A 81 35.46 6.68 5.29
C ILE A 81 35.16 5.39 6.06
N ALA A 82 35.13 5.48 7.38
CA ALA A 82 34.85 4.33 8.24
C ALA A 82 33.34 4.19 8.53
N ILE A 83 32.63 3.51 7.63
CA ILE A 83 31.17 3.35 7.67
C ILE A 83 30.73 2.51 8.87
N PHE A 84 31.42 1.39 9.14
CA PHE A 84 31.01 0.45 10.19
C PHE A 84 31.57 0.76 11.59
N SER A 85 32.40 1.80 11.73
CA SER A 85 32.97 2.19 13.03
C SER A 85 32.25 3.33 13.72
N SER A 86 31.28 3.98 13.04
CA SER A 86 30.58 5.15 13.55
C SER A 86 29.07 4.92 13.59
N TYR A 87 28.41 5.51 14.60
CA TYR A 87 26.96 5.47 14.73
C TYR A 87 26.27 6.02 13.47
N TYR A 88 26.73 7.16 12.95
CA TYR A 88 26.17 7.79 11.76
C TYR A 88 26.31 6.92 10.50
N GLY A 89 27.42 6.22 10.34
CA GLY A 89 27.62 5.32 9.20
C GLY A 89 26.70 4.10 9.25
N ILE A 90 26.56 3.47 10.43
CA ILE A 90 25.65 2.34 10.64
C ILE A 90 24.19 2.78 10.48
N SER A 91 23.83 3.95 11.02
CA SER A 91 22.49 4.56 10.87
C SER A 91 22.17 4.83 9.40
N ALA A 92 23.10 5.44 8.64
CA ALA A 92 22.94 5.67 7.22
C ALA A 92 22.81 4.37 6.42
N PHE A 93 23.59 3.35 6.77
CA PHE A 93 23.53 2.03 6.16
C PHE A 93 22.15 1.36 6.37
N ALA A 94 21.65 1.35 7.61
CA ALA A 94 20.33 0.82 7.92
C ALA A 94 19.23 1.61 7.19
N SER A 95 19.31 2.94 7.23
CA SER A 95 18.37 3.84 6.54
C SER A 95 18.33 3.59 5.04
N ALA A 96 19.49 3.35 4.41
CA ALA A 96 19.56 3.04 2.99
C ALA A 96 18.88 1.70 2.65
N ILE A 97 19.05 0.67 3.48
CA ILE A 97 18.39 -0.63 3.29
C ILE A 97 16.86 -0.47 3.42
N PHE A 98 16.40 0.12 4.53
CA PHE A 98 14.95 0.29 4.77
C PHE A 98 14.31 1.23 3.75
N GLY A 99 14.96 2.34 3.42
CA GLY A 99 14.50 3.27 2.40
C GLY A 99 14.35 2.59 1.04
N THR A 100 15.35 1.80 0.63
CA THR A 100 15.29 1.03 -0.62
C THR A 100 14.14 0.03 -0.60
N LEU A 101 13.98 -0.75 0.48
CA LEU A 101 12.88 -1.70 0.61
C LEU A 101 11.52 -1.00 0.50
N ILE A 102 11.31 0.09 1.24
CA ILE A 102 10.09 0.92 1.15
C ILE A 102 9.86 1.37 -0.29
N GLY A 103 10.88 1.91 -0.95
CA GLY A 103 10.82 2.33 -2.35
C GLY A 103 10.34 1.22 -3.28
N THR A 104 10.81 -0.02 -3.09
CA THR A 104 10.38 -1.16 -3.92
C THR A 104 8.91 -1.51 -3.73
N TYR A 105 8.37 -1.34 -2.51
CA TYR A 105 6.94 -1.56 -2.23
C TYR A 105 6.08 -0.44 -2.80
N VAL A 106 6.53 0.80 -2.68
CA VAL A 106 5.87 1.96 -3.31
C VAL A 106 5.81 1.76 -4.83
N ALA A 107 6.91 1.36 -5.46
CA ALA A 107 6.93 1.10 -6.90
C ALA A 107 6.00 -0.04 -7.31
N ASN A 108 5.99 -1.14 -6.55
CA ASN A 108 5.06 -2.25 -6.77
C ASN A 108 3.60 -1.80 -6.66
N PHE A 109 3.27 -0.94 -5.69
CA PHE A 109 1.93 -0.39 -5.54
C PHE A 109 1.56 0.51 -6.73
N VAL A 110 2.39 1.49 -7.07
CA VAL A 110 2.13 2.44 -8.17
C VAL A 110 1.97 1.72 -9.50
N LEU A 111 2.84 0.76 -9.81
CA LEU A 111 2.77 0.00 -11.07
C LEU A 111 1.53 -0.90 -11.14
N LYS A 112 1.19 -1.60 -10.04
CA LYS A 112 -0.04 -2.41 -9.99
C LYS A 112 -1.30 -1.55 -10.06
N SER A 113 -1.33 -0.41 -9.38
CA SER A 113 -2.46 0.53 -9.46
C SER A 113 -2.61 1.07 -10.88
N GLY A 114 -1.52 1.36 -11.58
CA GLY A 114 -1.58 1.72 -13.01
C GLY A 114 -2.20 0.62 -13.86
N GLU A 115 -1.74 -0.62 -13.71
CA GLU A 115 -2.28 -1.79 -14.43
C GLU A 115 -3.78 -2.00 -14.12
N VAL A 116 -4.19 -1.93 -12.85
CA VAL A 116 -5.60 -2.09 -12.44
C VAL A 116 -6.46 -0.93 -12.92
N ILE A 117 -5.97 0.31 -12.90
CA ILE A 117 -6.71 1.47 -13.40
C ILE A 117 -6.91 1.37 -14.90
N GLU A 118 -5.91 0.89 -15.65
CA GLU A 118 -6.02 0.68 -17.09
C GLU A 118 -7.03 -0.43 -17.41
N GLU A 119 -6.92 -1.58 -16.73
CA GLU A 119 -7.80 -2.74 -16.93
C GLU A 119 -9.24 -2.52 -16.43
N GLN A 120 -9.42 -1.72 -15.38
CA GLN A 120 -10.73 -1.38 -14.84
C GLN A 120 -11.30 -0.05 -15.34
N SER A 121 -10.59 0.72 -16.16
CA SER A 121 -11.08 2.01 -16.67
C SER A 121 -12.45 1.91 -17.33
N ASP A 122 -12.64 0.89 -18.19
CA ASP A 122 -13.92 0.59 -18.83
C ASP A 122 -15.02 0.22 -17.80
N SER A 123 -14.68 -0.55 -16.76
CA SER A 123 -15.63 -0.94 -15.70
C SER A 123 -15.94 0.17 -14.69
N ILE A 124 -14.97 1.06 -14.43
CA ILE A 124 -15.11 2.19 -13.52
C ILE A 124 -15.98 3.26 -14.19
N GLU A 125 -15.86 3.45 -15.50
CA GLU A 125 -16.76 4.33 -16.25
C GLU A 125 -18.22 3.85 -16.13
N ASP A 126 -18.46 2.55 -16.27
CA ASP A 126 -19.79 1.97 -16.12
C ASP A 126 -20.31 2.02 -14.67
N VAL A 127 -19.46 1.74 -13.67
CA VAL A 127 -19.84 1.87 -12.25
C VAL A 127 -20.12 3.33 -11.86
N VAL A 128 -19.36 4.29 -12.39
CA VAL A 128 -19.58 5.73 -12.16
C VAL A 128 -20.87 6.18 -12.84
N LYS A 129 -21.15 5.73 -14.08
CA LYS A 129 -22.42 5.98 -14.76
C LYS A 129 -23.60 5.38 -13.99
N ASP A 130 -23.47 4.14 -13.51
CA ASP A 130 -24.51 3.47 -12.72
C ASP A 130 -24.73 4.13 -11.36
N SER A 131 -23.67 4.56 -10.67
CA SER A 131 -23.78 5.32 -9.41
C SER A 131 -24.38 6.70 -9.63
N PHE A 132 -24.06 7.37 -10.75
CA PHE A 132 -24.65 8.66 -11.10
C PHE A 132 -26.13 8.53 -11.47
N ASN A 133 -26.50 7.47 -12.19
CA ASN A 133 -27.89 7.15 -12.53
C ASN A 133 -28.70 6.79 -11.29
N LYS A 134 -28.15 5.95 -10.39
CA LYS A 134 -28.78 5.66 -9.09
C LYS A 134 -28.89 6.93 -8.23
N GLY A 135 -27.88 7.78 -8.22
CA GLY A 135 -27.91 9.06 -7.50
C GLY A 135 -29.00 10.00 -8.01
N LYS A 136 -29.20 10.06 -9.34
CA LYS A 136 -30.34 10.77 -9.95
C LYS A 136 -31.67 10.14 -9.57
N GLU A 137 -31.79 8.82 -9.63
CA GLU A 137 -32.99 8.08 -9.21
C GLU A 137 -33.31 8.34 -7.73
N PHE A 138 -32.32 8.35 -6.84
CA PHE A 138 -32.51 8.72 -5.43
C PHE A 138 -32.93 10.19 -5.22
N LEU A 139 -32.41 11.12 -6.03
CA LEU A 139 -32.81 12.53 -5.99
C LEU A 139 -34.23 12.74 -6.51
N GLU A 140 -34.62 12.03 -7.56
CA GLU A 140 -35.99 12.00 -8.09
C GLU A 140 -36.97 11.37 -7.08
N ASP A 141 -36.58 10.29 -6.43
CA ASP A 141 -37.41 9.61 -5.42
C ASP A 141 -37.62 10.48 -4.17
N LEU A 142 -36.63 11.29 -3.80
CA LEU A 142 -36.73 12.31 -2.75
C LEU A 142 -37.64 13.47 -3.15
N THR A 143 -37.58 13.94 -4.40
CA THR A 143 -38.45 15.05 -4.87
C THR A 143 -39.92 14.63 -5.04
N HIS A 144 -40.20 13.34 -5.29
CA HIS A 144 -41.56 12.85 -5.49
C HIS A 144 -42.27 12.37 -4.21
N LYS A 145 -41.56 12.13 -3.09
CA LYS A 145 -42.15 11.67 -1.82
C LYS A 145 -42.71 12.77 -0.91
N ASP A 146 -42.32 14.03 -1.10
CA ASP A 146 -42.65 15.13 -0.17
C ASP A 146 -44.13 15.56 -0.15
N VAL A 147 -44.96 15.11 -1.10
CA VAL A 147 -46.37 15.54 -1.17
C VAL A 147 -47.32 14.69 -0.31
N LYS A 148 -46.97 13.42 0.00
CA LYS A 148 -47.86 12.52 0.78
C LYS A 148 -47.50 12.43 2.27
N VAL A 149 -46.22 12.50 2.63
CA VAL A 149 -45.76 12.29 4.03
C VAL A 149 -46.19 13.45 4.95
N VAL A 150 -46.32 14.68 4.42
CA VAL A 150 -46.72 15.86 5.21
C VAL A 150 -48.18 15.80 5.67
N GLN A 151 -49.05 15.06 4.97
CA GLN A 151 -50.47 14.91 5.36
C GLN A 151 -50.67 13.84 6.44
N GLU A 152 -49.87 12.78 6.46
CA GLU A 152 -49.91 11.73 7.50
C GLU A 152 -49.24 12.20 8.80
N ALA A 153 -48.09 12.88 8.70
CA ALA A 153 -47.40 13.44 9.87
C ALA A 153 -48.25 14.48 10.63
N LYS A 154 -49.10 15.26 9.96
CA LYS A 154 -50.03 16.21 10.63
C LYS A 154 -51.19 15.53 11.37
N LYS A 155 -51.55 14.29 11.02
CA LYS A 155 -52.58 13.53 11.75
C LYS A 155 -52.02 12.86 13.00
N GLU A 156 -50.76 12.43 12.99
CA GLU A 156 -50.11 11.77 14.14
C GLU A 156 -49.74 12.74 15.28
N ILE A 157 -49.54 14.04 15.01
CA ILE A 157 -49.16 15.04 16.04
C ILE A 157 -50.34 15.38 17.01
N LYS A 158 -51.55 14.84 16.79
CA LYS A 158 -52.71 15.08 17.66
C LYS A 158 -52.90 14.07 18.80
N GLU A 159 -52.07 13.04 18.93
CA GLU A 159 -52.11 12.16 20.11
C GLU A 159 -51.17 12.66 21.22
N GLU A 160 -51.73 12.84 22.41
CA GLU A 160 -51.09 13.40 23.61
C GLU A 160 -49.78 12.66 23.98
N PRO A 161 -48.78 13.37 24.56
CA PRO A 161 -47.50 12.77 24.89
C PRO A 161 -47.66 11.71 25.98
N LYS A 162 -47.40 10.43 25.63
CA LYS A 162 -47.29 9.34 26.59
C LYS A 162 -46.19 9.64 27.61
N ALA A 163 -46.53 9.45 28.89
CA ALA A 163 -45.68 9.69 30.04
C ALA A 163 -44.30 9.00 29.91
N PRO A 164 -43.22 9.58 30.48
CA PRO A 164 -41.86 9.10 30.30
C PRO A 164 -41.70 7.67 30.86
N GLU A 165 -41.37 6.71 30.00
CA GLU A 165 -41.03 5.36 30.43
C GLU A 165 -39.67 5.33 31.15
N LYS A 166 -39.61 4.59 32.26
CA LYS A 166 -38.40 4.42 33.08
C LYS A 166 -37.22 3.90 32.25
N SER A 167 -36.05 4.50 32.49
CA SER A 167 -34.79 4.15 31.83
C SER A 167 -34.43 2.67 32.03
N ALA A 168 -33.77 2.07 31.04
CA ALA A 168 -33.32 0.67 31.08
C ALA A 168 -32.51 0.34 32.35
N ARG A 169 -31.83 1.33 32.93
CA ARG A 169 -31.07 1.21 34.17
C ARG A 169 -31.96 1.01 35.41
N GLU A 170 -33.11 1.67 35.47
CA GLU A 170 -34.08 1.49 36.55
C GLU A 170 -34.79 0.13 36.45
N ARG A 171 -35.04 -0.35 35.22
CA ARG A 171 -35.56 -1.69 34.96
C ARG A 171 -34.61 -2.81 35.41
N LEU A 172 -33.31 -2.58 35.32
CA LEU A 172 -32.28 -3.54 35.78
C LEU A 172 -32.18 -3.60 37.31
N LYS A 173 -32.40 -2.45 37.98
CA LYS A 173 -32.40 -2.36 39.44
C LYS A 173 -33.63 -3.01 40.07
N ASP A 174 -34.82 -2.81 39.48
CA ASP A 174 -36.06 -3.47 39.93
C ASP A 174 -36.02 -5.01 39.80
N LYS A 175 -35.18 -5.53 38.90
CA LYS A 175 -34.98 -6.99 38.73
C LYS A 175 -33.91 -7.59 39.65
N GLY A 176 -33.29 -6.80 40.54
CA GLY A 176 -32.33 -7.28 41.53
C GLY A 176 -31.01 -7.81 40.93
N LEU A 177 -30.67 -7.39 39.72
CA LEU A 177 -29.46 -7.82 39.00
C LEU A 177 -28.28 -6.83 39.19
N MET A 178 -28.48 -5.73 39.92
CA MET A 178 -27.48 -4.72 40.31
C MET A 178 -27.71 -4.23 41.73
#